data_AF-A0A534VK63-F1
#
_entry.id   AF-A0A534VK63-F1
#
_cell.length_a   1.000
_cell.length_b   1.000
_cell.length_c   1.000
_cell.angle_alpha   90.00
_cell.angle_beta   90.00
_cell.angle_gamma   90.00
#
_symmetry.space_group_name_H-M   'P 1'
#
loop_
_entity.id
_entity.type
_entity.pdbx_description
1 polymer ?
#
loop_
_entity_poly.entity_id
_entity_poly.type
_entity_poly.pdbx_seq_one_letter_code
_entity_poly.pdbx_strand_id
1 'polypeptide(L)'
;MARRTLEGFEGKNFKEVLARTEQYGVDYATPQGLTPLMLAAFAGNVPLVEALLGRGASLEARDHAGRAALHWALRRAYRDSTYATTVFGTVFDLVAPASFDVEASGRLLQIGREMGEFFFFSTFLARFDELYQFRAGRNEGVTSDFFLREPFAAFPEVVIKPARKRRLYVNGLLARNEPGSAYVPNRQLWIREARGHYVPNPSLCLRVARPEGADAWVSLHQVMNLAWHESHLERNARSRLVPAAPAIRAAG
;
A
#
# COMPACT_ATOMS: atom_id res chain seq x y z
N MET A 1 8.46 2.75 -13.35
CA MET A 1 8.86 1.33 -13.48
C MET A 1 9.40 1.15 -14.89
N ALA A 2 10.61 0.61 -15.04
CA ALA A 2 11.15 0.32 -16.36
C ALA A 2 10.44 -0.92 -16.95
N ARG A 3 9.91 -0.81 -18.17
CA ARG A 3 9.20 -1.88 -18.89
C ARG A 3 9.96 -3.22 -18.86
N ARG A 4 11.29 -3.16 -18.92
CA ARG A 4 12.22 -4.30 -18.87
C ARG A 4 12.10 -5.18 -17.62
N THR A 5 11.70 -4.65 -16.47
CA THR A 5 11.58 -5.46 -15.23
C THR A 5 10.34 -6.36 -15.25
N LEU A 6 9.30 -6.01 -16.02
CA LEU A 6 8.02 -6.74 -16.06
C LEU A 6 7.92 -7.76 -17.20
N GLU A 7 8.76 -7.65 -18.24
CA GLU A 7 8.70 -8.53 -19.42
C GLU A 7 8.75 -10.03 -19.08
N GLY A 8 9.52 -10.42 -18.06
CA GLY A 8 9.60 -11.82 -17.59
C GLY A 8 8.41 -12.30 -16.75
N PHE A 9 7.52 -11.40 -16.34
CA PHE A 9 6.43 -11.67 -15.40
C PHE A 9 5.03 -11.63 -16.04
N GLU A 10 4.87 -11.11 -17.26
CA GLU A 10 3.57 -11.02 -17.94
C GLU A 10 3.21 -12.30 -18.74
N GLY A 11 4.22 -13.10 -19.11
CA GLY A 11 4.04 -14.26 -19.98
C GLY A 11 3.61 -15.55 -19.27
N LYS A 12 3.03 -16.49 -20.03
CA LYS A 12 2.71 -17.85 -19.56
C LYS A 12 3.96 -18.70 -19.28
N ASN A 13 5.10 -18.36 -19.88
CA ASN A 13 6.36 -19.06 -19.68
C ASN A 13 7.22 -18.27 -18.70
N PHE A 14 7.21 -18.69 -17.43
CA PHE A 14 7.96 -18.09 -16.33
C PHE A 14 9.04 -19.04 -15.78
N LYS A 15 9.51 -20.01 -16.58
CA LYS A 15 10.55 -20.97 -16.18
C LYS A 15 11.83 -20.27 -15.70
N GLU A 16 12.20 -19.19 -16.36
CA GLU A 16 13.39 -18.41 -15.97
C GLU A 16 13.21 -17.74 -14.60
N VAL A 17 12.01 -17.23 -14.29
CA VAL A 17 11.71 -16.66 -12.97
C VAL A 17 11.86 -17.73 -11.90
N LEU A 18 11.32 -18.94 -12.14
CA LEU A 18 11.42 -20.05 -11.19
C LEU A 18 12.86 -20.56 -11.03
N ALA A 19 13.63 -20.67 -12.11
CA ALA A 19 15.05 -21.04 -12.02
C ALA A 19 15.84 -20.03 -11.14
N ARG A 20 15.53 -18.74 -11.24
CA ARG A 20 16.13 -17.72 -10.35
C ARG A 20 15.69 -17.88 -8.89
N THR A 21 14.47 -18.33 -8.61
CA THR A 21 14.05 -18.62 -7.23
C THR A 21 14.83 -19.78 -6.61
N GLU A 22 15.25 -20.76 -7.41
CA GLU A 22 16.09 -21.87 -6.94
C GLU A 22 17.52 -21.41 -6.67
N GLN A 23 18.04 -20.49 -7.49
CA GLN A 23 19.40 -19.99 -7.37
C GLN A 23 19.57 -18.97 -6.22
N TYR A 24 18.62 -18.06 -6.05
CA TYR A 24 18.78 -16.90 -5.15
C TYR A 24 17.79 -16.89 -3.98
N GLY A 25 16.93 -17.92 -3.87
CA GLY A 25 15.84 -17.98 -2.89
C GLY A 25 14.53 -17.39 -3.44
N VAL A 26 13.38 -17.86 -2.94
CA VAL A 26 12.06 -17.51 -3.48
C VAL A 26 11.73 -16.02 -3.42
N ASP A 27 12.26 -15.32 -2.41
CA ASP A 27 12.05 -13.89 -2.19
C ASP A 27 13.24 -13.02 -2.64
N TYR A 28 14.04 -13.49 -3.62
CA TYR A 28 15.12 -12.68 -4.18
C TYR A 28 14.61 -11.32 -4.65
N ALA A 29 15.38 -10.25 -4.40
CA ALA A 29 14.91 -8.90 -4.67
C ALA A 29 15.69 -8.22 -5.80
N THR A 30 15.00 -7.39 -6.58
CA THR A 30 15.66 -6.42 -7.47
C THR A 30 16.41 -5.35 -6.65
N PRO A 31 17.23 -4.48 -7.27
CA PRO A 31 17.85 -3.36 -6.55
C PRO A 31 16.88 -2.36 -5.91
N GLN A 32 15.57 -2.44 -6.22
CA GLN A 32 14.52 -1.65 -5.57
C GLN A 32 13.79 -2.40 -4.45
N GLY A 33 14.23 -3.62 -4.11
CA GLY A 33 13.59 -4.47 -3.11
C GLY A 33 12.40 -5.26 -3.62
N LEU A 34 12.14 -5.29 -4.93
CA LEU A 34 10.97 -5.96 -5.48
C LEU A 34 11.19 -7.47 -5.53
N THR A 35 10.32 -8.23 -4.87
CA THR A 35 10.33 -9.70 -4.92
C THR A 35 9.57 -10.21 -6.16
N PRO A 36 9.76 -11.49 -6.55
CA PRO A 36 9.07 -12.06 -7.71
C PRO A 36 7.55 -12.05 -7.52
N LEU A 37 7.08 -12.23 -6.28
CA LEU A 37 5.65 -12.22 -5.95
C LEU A 37 5.04 -10.83 -6.17
N MET A 38 5.74 -9.74 -5.82
CA MET A 38 5.27 -8.37 -6.09
C MET A 38 5.14 -8.10 -7.59
N LEU A 39 6.12 -8.53 -8.38
CA LEU A 39 6.15 -8.34 -9.83
C LEU A 39 5.06 -9.18 -10.51
N ALA A 40 4.87 -10.43 -10.10
CA ALA A 40 3.81 -11.30 -10.60
C ALA A 40 2.40 -10.76 -10.26
N ALA A 41 2.20 -10.28 -9.02
CA ALA A 41 0.95 -9.65 -8.60
C ALA A 41 0.66 -8.40 -9.43
N PHE A 42 1.64 -7.52 -9.62
CA PHE A 42 1.50 -6.33 -10.48
C PHE A 42 1.19 -6.66 -11.94
N ALA A 43 1.83 -7.71 -12.48
CA ALA A 43 1.61 -8.18 -13.85
C ALA A 43 0.24 -8.84 -14.03
N GLY A 44 -0.37 -9.36 -12.96
CA GLY A 44 -1.63 -10.12 -13.02
C GLY A 44 -1.45 -11.57 -13.48
N ASN A 45 -0.23 -12.09 -13.37
CA ASN A 45 0.10 -13.45 -13.79
C ASN A 45 -0.27 -14.44 -12.69
N VAL A 46 -1.56 -14.78 -12.63
CA VAL A 46 -2.12 -15.69 -11.63
C VAL A 46 -1.35 -17.03 -11.53
N PRO A 47 -1.04 -17.75 -12.63
CA PRO A 47 -0.28 -18.99 -12.54
C PRO A 47 1.11 -18.83 -11.92
N LEU A 48 1.79 -17.70 -12.18
CA LEU A 48 3.08 -17.41 -11.56
C LEU A 48 2.93 -17.06 -10.07
N VAL A 49 1.89 -16.30 -9.69
CA VAL A 49 1.57 -16.03 -8.28
C VAL A 49 1.38 -17.33 -7.52
N GLU A 50 0.55 -18.24 -8.03
CA GLU A 50 0.33 -19.56 -7.43
C GLU A 50 1.63 -20.39 -7.33
N ALA A 51 2.43 -20.40 -8.40
CA ALA A 51 3.70 -21.14 -8.42
C ALA A 51 4.75 -20.61 -7.44
N LEU A 52 4.75 -19.31 -7.17
CA LEU A 52 5.63 -18.65 -6.19
C LEU A 52 5.15 -18.91 -4.76
N LEU A 53 3.84 -18.78 -4.50
CA LEU A 53 3.24 -19.10 -3.20
C LEU A 53 3.44 -20.57 -2.85
N GLY A 54 3.30 -21.49 -3.82
CA GLY A 54 3.61 -22.91 -3.64
C GLY A 54 5.08 -23.21 -3.34
N ARG A 55 5.99 -22.26 -3.59
CA ARG A 55 7.42 -22.31 -3.22
C ARG A 55 7.73 -21.57 -1.92
N GLY A 56 6.72 -21.07 -1.21
CA GLY A 56 6.88 -20.37 0.06
C GLY A 56 7.26 -18.89 -0.07
N ALA A 57 6.93 -18.23 -1.19
CA ALA A 57 7.10 -16.78 -1.32
C ALA A 57 6.36 -16.04 -0.20
N SER A 58 7.02 -15.07 0.44
CA SER A 58 6.44 -14.33 1.55
C SER A 58 5.42 -13.29 1.09
N LEU A 59 4.21 -13.36 1.66
CA LEU A 59 3.17 -12.33 1.50
C LEU A 59 3.55 -11.00 2.16
N GLU A 60 4.43 -11.05 3.17
CA GLU A 60 4.80 -9.92 4.03
C GLU A 60 6.12 -9.25 3.61
N ALA A 61 6.82 -9.80 2.61
CA ALA A 61 8.01 -9.15 2.07
C ALA A 61 7.67 -7.75 1.56
N ARG A 62 8.57 -6.78 1.80
CA ARG A 62 8.37 -5.36 1.46
C ARG A 62 9.53 -4.83 0.63
N ASP A 63 9.19 -4.05 -0.39
CA ASP A 63 10.17 -3.31 -1.16
C ASP A 63 10.74 -2.10 -0.39
N HIS A 64 11.65 -1.35 -1.01
CA HIS A 64 12.23 -0.16 -0.37
C HIS A 64 11.19 0.95 -0.09
N ALA A 65 10.01 0.92 -0.69
CA ALA A 65 8.92 1.85 -0.41
C ALA A 65 7.90 1.27 0.60
N GLY A 66 8.25 0.17 1.28
CA GLY A 66 7.39 -0.45 2.29
C GLY A 66 6.24 -1.29 1.73
N ARG A 67 6.22 -1.58 0.43
CA ARG A 67 5.09 -2.23 -0.25
C ARG A 67 5.29 -3.73 -0.39
N ALA A 68 4.29 -4.48 0.05
CA ALA A 68 4.12 -5.91 -0.23
C ALA A 68 3.36 -6.18 -1.54
N ALA A 69 3.21 -7.46 -1.91
CA ALA A 69 2.57 -7.88 -3.16
C ALA A 69 1.13 -7.36 -3.32
N LEU A 70 0.33 -7.39 -2.25
CA LEU A 70 -1.02 -6.80 -2.23
C LEU A 70 -1.04 -5.32 -2.64
N HIS A 71 -0.08 -4.54 -2.14
CA HIS A 71 0.01 -3.11 -2.42
C HIS A 71 0.29 -2.85 -3.90
N TRP A 72 1.13 -3.67 -4.53
CA TRP A 72 1.40 -3.59 -5.95
C TRP A 72 0.18 -3.97 -6.80
N ALA A 73 -0.57 -5.01 -6.42
CA ALA A 73 -1.84 -5.36 -7.08
C ALA A 73 -2.87 -4.21 -6.98
N LEU A 74 -3.04 -3.61 -5.79
CA LEU A 74 -3.92 -2.45 -5.58
C LEU A 74 -3.50 -1.26 -6.45
N ARG A 75 -2.20 -0.92 -6.49
CA ARG A 75 -1.70 0.16 -7.35
C ARG A 75 -2.02 -0.08 -8.82
N ARG A 76 -1.88 -1.31 -9.30
CA ARG A 76 -2.21 -1.68 -10.69
C ARG A 76 -3.70 -1.53 -10.93
N ALA A 77 -4.54 -2.05 -10.05
CA ALA A 77 -6.00 -1.97 -10.16
C ALA A 77 -6.49 -0.52 -10.21
N TYR A 78 -5.92 0.38 -9.41
CA TYR A 78 -6.28 1.80 -9.47
C TYR A 78 -5.83 2.54 -10.75
N ARG A 79 -4.98 1.93 -11.58
CA ARG A 79 -4.43 2.54 -12.81
C ARG A 79 -4.95 1.89 -14.09
N ASP A 80 -5.50 0.69 -14.00
CA ASP A 80 -5.89 -0.12 -15.14
C ASP A 80 -7.24 -0.79 -14.86
N SER A 81 -8.29 -0.28 -15.50
CA SER A 81 -9.66 -0.77 -15.34
C SER A 81 -9.82 -2.21 -15.83
N THR A 82 -9.10 -2.60 -16.89
CA THR A 82 -9.11 -3.98 -17.39
C THR A 82 -8.51 -4.91 -16.34
N TYR A 83 -7.34 -4.58 -15.79
CA TYR A 83 -6.76 -5.36 -14.70
C TYR A 83 -7.71 -5.45 -13.50
N ALA A 84 -8.28 -4.31 -13.08
CA ALA A 84 -9.17 -4.21 -11.92
C ALA A 84 -10.43 -5.08 -12.04
N THR A 85 -10.98 -5.25 -13.24
CA THR A 85 -12.24 -5.96 -13.47
C THR A 85 -12.06 -7.41 -13.89
N THR A 86 -10.89 -7.80 -14.39
CA THR A 86 -10.68 -9.15 -14.95
C THR A 86 -9.85 -10.07 -14.04
N VAL A 87 -8.71 -9.60 -13.54
CA VAL A 87 -7.73 -10.45 -12.83
C VAL A 87 -7.51 -10.05 -11.38
N PHE A 88 -7.79 -8.79 -11.02
CA PHE A 88 -7.49 -8.26 -9.70
C PHE A 88 -8.18 -9.02 -8.57
N GLY A 89 -9.42 -9.47 -8.75
CA GLY A 89 -10.13 -10.27 -7.72
C GLY A 89 -9.37 -11.55 -7.36
N THR A 90 -8.97 -12.31 -8.38
CA THR A 90 -8.18 -13.54 -8.21
C THR A 90 -6.82 -13.27 -7.59
N VAL A 91 -6.10 -12.25 -8.08
CA VAL A 91 -4.78 -11.88 -7.51
C VAL A 91 -4.94 -11.47 -6.06
N PHE A 92 -5.95 -10.64 -5.73
CA PHE A 92 -6.23 -10.19 -4.37
C PHE A 92 -6.49 -11.38 -3.44
N ASP A 93 -7.27 -12.37 -3.86
CA ASP A 93 -7.50 -13.56 -3.05
C ASP A 93 -6.23 -14.34 -2.70
N LEU A 94 -5.29 -14.39 -3.64
CA LEU A 94 -4.03 -15.10 -3.47
C LEU A 94 -3.04 -14.32 -2.59
N VAL A 95 -2.99 -12.99 -2.72
CA VAL A 95 -1.91 -12.19 -2.09
C VAL A 95 -2.36 -11.32 -0.92
N ALA A 96 -3.66 -11.16 -0.67
CA ALA A 96 -4.13 -10.44 0.50
C ALA A 96 -4.01 -11.32 1.75
N PRO A 97 -3.28 -10.89 2.80
CA PRO A 97 -3.24 -11.64 4.05
C PRO A 97 -4.63 -11.71 4.68
N ALA A 98 -4.87 -12.72 5.51
CA ALA A 98 -6.14 -12.89 6.21
C ALA A 98 -6.46 -11.71 7.16
N SER A 99 -5.42 -11.12 7.73
CA SER A 99 -5.49 -9.94 8.60
C SER A 99 -4.13 -9.26 8.70
N PHE A 100 -4.10 -8.06 9.27
CA PHE A 100 -2.87 -7.51 9.84
C PHE A 100 -3.14 -7.05 11.29
N ASP A 101 -2.09 -7.10 12.11
CA ASP A 101 -2.16 -6.64 13.49
C ASP A 101 -1.65 -5.20 13.59
N VAL A 102 -2.41 -4.36 14.29
CA VAL A 102 -2.02 -2.99 14.63
C VAL A 102 -2.00 -2.80 16.14
N GLU A 103 -1.09 -1.97 16.59
CA GLU A 103 -1.11 -1.39 17.91
C GLU A 103 -1.43 0.09 17.77
N ALA A 104 -2.44 0.55 18.50
CA ALA A 104 -2.79 1.95 18.61
C ALA A 104 -2.97 2.31 20.08
N SER A 105 -2.17 3.27 20.57
CA SER A 105 -2.27 3.76 21.95
C SER A 105 -2.23 2.63 23.01
N GLY A 106 -1.33 1.65 22.83
CA GLY A 106 -1.18 0.49 23.74
C GLY A 106 -2.24 -0.61 23.58
N ARG A 107 -3.16 -0.50 22.62
CA ARG A 107 -4.15 -1.55 22.32
C ARG A 107 -3.77 -2.34 21.08
N LEU A 108 -3.73 -3.66 21.24
CA LEU A 108 -3.54 -4.61 20.15
C LEU A 108 -4.88 -4.90 19.46
N LEU A 109 -4.90 -4.78 18.14
CA LEU A 109 -6.10 -4.93 17.32
C LEU A 109 -5.76 -5.72 16.06
N GLN A 110 -6.53 -6.77 15.80
CA GLN A 110 -6.45 -7.51 14.54
C GLN A 110 -7.47 -6.95 13.54
N ILE A 111 -7.01 -6.59 12.34
CA ILE A 111 -7.84 -6.07 11.26
C ILE A 111 -7.99 -7.14 10.19
N GLY A 112 -9.14 -7.82 10.18
CA GLY A 112 -9.44 -8.90 9.24
C GLY A 112 -9.77 -8.41 7.84
N ARG A 113 -9.42 -9.22 6.83
CA ARG A 113 -9.66 -8.96 5.39
C ARG A 113 -11.13 -8.71 5.06
N GLU A 114 -12.04 -9.26 5.86
CA GLU A 114 -13.48 -9.05 5.75
C GLU A 114 -13.95 -7.67 6.22
N MET A 115 -13.10 -6.88 6.89
CA MET A 115 -13.42 -5.52 7.36
C MET A 115 -13.21 -4.49 6.25
N GLY A 116 -13.91 -3.36 6.32
CA GLY A 116 -13.64 -2.25 5.39
C GLY A 116 -12.25 -1.66 5.65
N GLU A 117 -11.89 -1.55 6.93
CA GLU A 117 -10.64 -1.00 7.44
C GLU A 117 -9.43 -1.65 6.78
N PHE A 118 -9.45 -2.97 6.58
CA PHE A 118 -8.39 -3.69 5.90
C PHE A 118 -8.14 -3.14 4.49
N PHE A 119 -9.19 -3.04 3.69
CA PHE A 119 -9.10 -2.58 2.31
C PHE A 119 -8.65 -1.12 2.23
N PHE A 120 -9.28 -0.22 3.01
CA PHE A 120 -8.96 1.20 2.95
C PHE A 120 -7.54 1.48 3.45
N PHE A 121 -7.10 0.78 4.49
CA PHE A 121 -5.73 0.95 5.01
C PHE A 121 -4.70 0.38 4.04
N SER A 122 -4.93 -0.81 3.47
CA SER A 122 -4.05 -1.38 2.43
C SER A 122 -3.98 -0.50 1.18
N THR A 123 -5.11 0.07 0.76
CA THR A 123 -5.18 1.02 -0.37
C THR A 123 -4.39 2.29 -0.08
N PHE A 124 -4.49 2.79 1.15
CA PHE A 124 -3.71 3.93 1.60
C PHE A 124 -2.21 3.64 1.49
N LEU A 125 -1.72 2.55 2.10
CA LEU A 125 -0.31 2.14 2.03
C LEU A 125 0.16 1.94 0.58
N ALA A 126 -0.69 1.38 -0.27
CA ALA A 126 -0.39 1.13 -1.67
C ALA A 126 -0.10 2.41 -2.45
N ARG A 127 -0.83 3.49 -2.14
CA ARG A 127 -0.87 4.73 -2.94
C ARG A 127 -0.36 5.95 -2.17
N PHE A 128 0.28 5.76 -1.04
CA PHE A 128 0.73 6.83 -0.15
C PHE A 128 1.72 7.82 -0.79
N ASP A 129 2.61 7.33 -1.65
CA ASP A 129 3.55 8.16 -2.42
C ASP A 129 2.86 9.17 -3.35
N GLU A 130 1.63 8.88 -3.78
CA GLU A 130 0.83 9.83 -4.56
C GLU A 130 0.56 11.10 -3.74
N LEU A 131 0.52 11.03 -2.41
CA LEU A 131 0.34 12.20 -1.53
C LEU A 131 1.61 13.05 -1.45
N TYR A 132 2.78 12.42 -1.44
CA TYR A 132 4.06 13.13 -1.33
C TYR A 132 4.40 13.91 -2.60
N GLN A 133 3.93 13.48 -3.76
CA GLN A 133 4.07 14.22 -5.01
C GLN A 133 3.29 15.55 -5.00
N PHE A 134 2.32 15.73 -4.09
CA PHE A 134 1.49 16.93 -3.96
C PHE A 134 1.96 17.93 -2.88
N ARG A 135 3.21 17.83 -2.36
CA ARG A 135 3.80 18.88 -1.49
C ARG A 135 4.14 20.18 -2.27
N ALA A 136 3.13 20.77 -2.90
CA ALA A 136 3.12 22.10 -3.50
C ALA A 136 2.05 22.99 -2.81
N GLY A 137 1.98 22.93 -1.48
CA GLY A 137 1.37 23.98 -0.65
C GLY A 137 -0.15 23.91 -0.36
N ARG A 138 -0.83 22.76 -0.41
CA ARG A 138 -2.22 22.61 0.08
C ARG A 138 -2.48 21.26 0.77
N ASN A 139 -3.35 21.30 1.79
CA ASN A 139 -3.82 20.25 2.72
C ASN A 139 -3.16 18.86 2.65
N GLU A 140 -2.58 18.46 3.79
CA GLU A 140 -1.59 17.38 3.97
C GLU A 140 -2.18 15.95 4.08
N GLY A 141 -3.48 15.76 3.82
CA GLY A 141 -4.19 14.48 3.99
C GLY A 141 -5.01 13.99 2.78
N VAL A 142 -5.44 12.72 2.83
CA VAL A 142 -6.37 12.11 1.86
C VAL A 142 -7.82 12.50 2.14
N THR A 143 -8.56 12.81 1.09
CA THR A 143 -10.02 12.89 1.14
C THR A 143 -10.64 11.53 0.79
N SER A 144 -11.93 11.35 1.06
CA SER A 144 -12.65 10.15 0.61
C SER A 144 -12.55 9.92 -0.90
N ASP A 145 -12.42 11.00 -1.68
CA ASP A 145 -12.27 10.90 -3.15
C ASP A 145 -10.98 10.21 -3.56
N PHE A 146 -9.94 10.20 -2.72
CA PHE A 146 -8.71 9.43 -2.96
C PHE A 146 -9.01 7.93 -3.16
N PHE A 147 -9.91 7.38 -2.34
CA PHE A 147 -10.29 5.98 -2.38
C PHE A 147 -11.33 5.68 -3.46
N LEU A 148 -12.22 6.65 -3.73
CA LEU A 148 -13.38 6.50 -4.62
C LEU A 148 -13.06 6.71 -6.10
N ARG A 149 -11.81 7.05 -6.47
CA ARG A 149 -11.43 7.26 -7.87
C ARG A 149 -11.68 6.00 -8.69
N GLU A 150 -12.11 6.18 -9.94
CA GLU A 150 -12.18 5.09 -10.90
C GLU A 150 -10.81 4.38 -11.01
N PRO A 151 -10.79 3.05 -11.17
CA PRO A 151 -11.93 2.15 -11.41
C PRO A 151 -12.55 1.52 -10.15
N PHE A 152 -12.43 2.15 -8.97
CA PHE A 152 -12.88 1.59 -7.68
C PHE A 152 -14.33 1.08 -7.66
N ALA A 153 -15.25 1.80 -8.31
CA ALA A 153 -16.66 1.39 -8.37
C ALA A 153 -16.82 -0.02 -8.97
N ALA A 154 -15.95 -0.39 -9.91
CA ALA A 154 -15.96 -1.65 -10.63
C ALA A 154 -15.13 -2.77 -9.95
N PHE A 155 -14.49 -2.52 -8.80
CA PHE A 155 -13.72 -3.57 -8.10
C PHE A 155 -14.59 -4.78 -7.75
N PRO A 156 -14.09 -6.02 -7.85
CA PRO A 156 -14.89 -7.21 -7.62
C PRO A 156 -15.31 -7.33 -6.15
N GLU A 157 -16.43 -8.01 -5.89
CA GLU A 157 -17.00 -8.14 -4.54
C GLU A 157 -16.05 -8.80 -3.54
N VAL A 158 -15.21 -9.72 -4.03
CA VAL A 158 -14.20 -10.41 -3.21
C VAL A 158 -13.16 -9.45 -2.61
N VAL A 159 -12.91 -8.33 -3.29
CA VAL A 159 -12.05 -7.25 -2.79
C VAL A 159 -12.84 -6.33 -1.86
N ILE A 160 -14.01 -5.89 -2.30
CA ILE A 160 -14.84 -4.96 -1.53
C ILE A 160 -16.33 -5.11 -1.86
N LYS A 161 -17.12 -5.36 -0.81
CA LYS A 161 -18.58 -5.50 -0.92
C LYS A 161 -19.23 -4.26 -1.53
N PRO A 162 -20.25 -4.40 -2.38
CA PRO A 162 -20.95 -3.26 -3.02
C PRO A 162 -21.40 -2.18 -2.03
N ALA A 163 -21.90 -2.56 -0.86
CA ALA A 163 -22.35 -1.63 0.18
C ALA A 163 -21.24 -0.69 0.70
N ARG A 164 -19.97 -1.10 0.59
CA ARG A 164 -18.79 -0.37 1.09
C ARG A 164 -18.18 0.59 0.08
N LYS A 165 -18.66 0.56 -1.17
CA LYS A 165 -18.16 1.42 -2.25
C LYS A 165 -18.76 2.83 -2.24
N ARG A 166 -19.77 3.06 -1.39
CA ARG A 166 -20.46 4.36 -1.31
C ARG A 166 -19.67 5.36 -0.49
N ARG A 167 -19.61 6.62 -0.95
CA ARG A 167 -18.97 7.73 -0.22
C ARG A 167 -19.44 7.87 1.22
N LEU A 168 -20.73 7.66 1.49
CA LEU A 168 -21.26 7.67 2.86
C LEU A 168 -20.60 6.61 3.76
N TYR A 169 -20.35 5.40 3.23
CA TYR A 169 -19.64 4.36 3.95
C TYR A 169 -18.19 4.75 4.23
N VAL A 170 -17.48 5.25 3.21
CA VAL A 170 -16.07 5.68 3.34
C VAL A 170 -15.94 6.79 4.39
N ASN A 171 -16.79 7.81 4.32
CA ASN A 171 -16.82 8.90 5.30
C ASN A 171 -17.04 8.38 6.73
N GLY A 172 -18.03 7.49 6.92
CA GLY A 172 -18.31 6.89 8.22
C GLY A 172 -17.19 5.98 8.73
N LEU A 173 -16.49 5.29 7.83
CA LEU A 173 -15.33 4.46 8.16
C LEU A 173 -14.15 5.28 8.62
N LEU A 174 -13.84 6.37 7.94
CA LEU A 174 -12.76 7.27 8.36
C LEU A 174 -13.11 7.89 9.72
N ALA A 175 -14.31 8.43 9.87
CA ALA A 175 -14.74 9.10 11.09
C ALA A 175 -14.79 8.20 12.34
N ARG A 176 -15.27 6.96 12.20
CA ARG A 176 -15.35 6.02 13.36
C ARG A 176 -13.99 5.51 13.84
N ASN A 177 -12.96 5.68 13.02
CA ASN A 177 -11.60 5.26 13.30
C ASN A 177 -10.68 6.46 13.63
N GLU A 178 -11.25 7.64 13.93
CA GLU A 178 -10.52 8.77 14.49
C GLU A 178 -10.29 8.58 16.00
N PRO A 179 -9.14 9.01 16.56
CA PRO A 179 -8.98 9.17 18.00
C PRO A 179 -10.14 9.96 18.61
N GLY A 180 -10.71 9.47 19.71
CA GLY A 180 -11.84 10.10 20.40
C GLY A 180 -13.23 9.75 19.85
N SER A 181 -13.35 8.99 18.76
CA SER A 181 -14.65 8.46 18.34
C SER A 181 -15.22 7.49 19.39
N ALA A 182 -16.52 7.62 19.68
CA ALA A 182 -17.26 6.75 20.61
C ALA A 182 -17.55 5.34 20.04
N TYR A 183 -17.16 5.06 18.80
CA TYR A 183 -17.35 3.75 18.18
C TYR A 183 -16.53 2.66 18.89
N VAL A 184 -17.07 1.45 19.04
CA VAL A 184 -16.37 0.32 19.70
C VAL A 184 -16.39 -0.92 18.80
N PRO A 185 -15.21 -1.54 18.51
CA PRO A 185 -13.87 -1.07 18.84
C PRO A 185 -13.43 0.07 17.91
N ASN A 186 -12.99 1.20 18.48
CA ASN A 186 -12.27 2.25 17.77
C ASN A 186 -10.84 1.77 17.50
N ARG A 187 -10.45 1.73 16.22
CA ARG A 187 -9.12 1.24 15.81
C ARG A 187 -8.08 2.34 15.64
N GLN A 188 -8.49 3.60 15.73
CA GLN A 188 -7.62 4.78 15.68
C GLN A 188 -6.67 4.77 14.48
N LEU A 189 -7.16 4.35 13.30
CA LEU A 189 -6.33 4.17 12.11
C LEU A 189 -5.94 5.51 11.44
N TRP A 190 -6.70 6.58 11.70
CA TRP A 190 -6.56 7.86 10.98
C TRP A 190 -6.64 9.03 11.94
N ILE A 191 -5.96 10.12 11.60
CA ILE A 191 -6.17 11.44 12.22
C ILE A 191 -6.77 12.36 11.17
N ARG A 192 -7.74 13.16 11.59
CA ARG A 192 -8.31 14.24 10.78
C ARG A 192 -7.56 15.54 11.08
N GLU A 193 -6.68 15.96 10.19
CA GLU A 193 -5.93 17.22 10.32
C GLU A 193 -6.77 18.44 9.90
N ALA A 194 -7.66 18.24 8.92
CA ALA A 194 -8.56 19.26 8.41
C ALA A 194 -9.89 18.64 7.98
N ARG A 195 -10.90 19.48 7.74
CA ARG A 195 -12.24 19.01 7.32
C ARG A 195 -12.12 18.10 6.09
N GLY A 196 -12.41 16.81 6.29
CA GLY A 196 -12.38 15.80 5.23
C GLY A 196 -10.99 15.37 4.78
N HIS A 197 -9.92 15.82 5.42
CA HIS A 197 -8.54 15.45 5.12
C HIS A 197 -7.99 14.58 6.25
N TYR A 198 -7.58 13.38 5.89
CA TYR A 198 -7.12 12.37 6.83
C TYR A 198 -5.69 11.95 6.54
N VAL A 199 -4.91 11.76 7.58
CA VAL A 199 -3.60 11.12 7.54
C VAL A 199 -3.67 9.84 8.36
N PRO A 200 -2.79 8.86 8.14
CA PRO A 200 -2.77 7.69 8.98
C PRO A 200 -2.27 8.13 10.35
N ASN A 201 -2.79 7.51 11.41
CA ASN A 201 -2.37 7.88 12.75
C ASN A 201 -0.86 7.58 12.92
N PRO A 202 0.00 8.59 13.19
CA PRO A 202 1.45 8.41 13.26
C PRO A 202 1.89 7.60 14.47
N SER A 203 1.03 7.42 15.49
CA SER A 203 1.32 6.54 16.63
C SER A 203 1.07 5.05 16.35
N LEU A 204 0.58 4.70 15.16
CA LEU A 204 0.34 3.30 14.80
C LEU A 204 1.65 2.53 14.70
N CYS A 205 1.67 1.35 15.30
CA CYS A 205 2.63 0.31 14.99
C CYS A 205 1.93 -0.84 14.26
N LEU A 206 2.60 -1.43 13.29
CA LEU A 206 2.18 -2.68 12.67
C LEU A 206 3.08 -3.79 13.18
N ARG A 207 2.49 -4.97 13.36
CA ARG A 207 3.27 -6.18 13.58
C ARG A 207 3.89 -6.61 12.24
N VAL A 208 5.20 -6.77 12.22
CA VAL A 208 5.96 -7.22 11.05
C VAL A 208 6.73 -8.48 11.41
N ALA A 209 6.58 -9.51 10.58
CA ALA A 209 7.34 -10.75 10.72
C ALA A 209 8.83 -10.48 10.46
N ARG A 210 9.69 -11.02 11.33
CA ARG A 210 11.14 -10.97 11.14
C ARG A 210 11.63 -12.28 10.53
N PRO A 211 12.64 -12.24 9.63
CA PRO A 211 13.24 -13.46 9.08
C PRO A 211 13.81 -14.39 10.16
N GLU A 212 14.34 -13.81 11.24
CA GLU A 212 14.88 -14.53 12.39
C GLU A 212 14.34 -13.90 13.69
N GLY A 213 13.61 -14.68 14.49
CA GLY A 213 13.09 -14.27 15.80
C GLY A 213 11.59 -13.97 15.85
N ALA A 214 11.16 -13.41 16.99
CA ALA A 214 9.77 -13.03 17.19
C ALA A 214 9.39 -11.81 16.33
N ASP A 215 8.11 -11.73 15.97
CA ASP A 215 7.55 -10.57 15.29
C ASP A 215 7.84 -9.28 16.07
N ALA A 216 7.97 -8.19 15.34
CA ALA A 216 8.20 -6.88 15.93
C ALA A 216 7.08 -5.90 15.64
N TRP A 217 6.78 -5.08 16.63
CA TRP A 217 5.98 -3.87 16.45
C TRP A 217 6.86 -2.79 15.85
N VAL A 218 6.53 -2.37 14.64
CA VAL A 218 7.27 -1.40 13.85
C VAL A 218 6.37 -0.21 13.59
N SER A 219 6.86 1.00 13.87
CA SER A 219 6.09 2.23 13.62
C SER A 219 5.66 2.31 12.16
N LEU A 220 4.48 2.87 11.91
CA LEU A 220 3.97 3.02 10.55
C LEU A 220 4.93 3.85 9.67
N HIS A 221 5.61 4.85 10.24
CA HIS A 221 6.66 5.61 9.56
C HIS A 221 7.75 4.70 8.99
N GLN A 222 8.27 3.78 9.80
CA GLN A 222 9.29 2.83 9.37
C GLN A 222 8.74 1.82 8.36
N VAL A 223 7.51 1.34 8.56
CA VAL A 223 6.85 0.42 7.62
C VAL A 223 6.68 1.05 6.24
N MET A 224 6.29 2.32 6.17
CA MET A 224 6.16 3.07 4.90
C MET A 224 7.50 3.56 4.36
N ASN A 225 8.60 3.39 5.11
CA ASN A 225 9.92 3.93 4.81
C ASN A 225 9.87 5.40 4.35
N LEU A 226 9.26 6.29 5.15
CA LEU A 226 9.06 7.69 4.73
C LEU A 226 10.38 8.42 4.44
N ALA A 227 11.47 8.07 5.13
CA ALA A 227 12.80 8.60 4.84
C ALA A 227 13.25 8.32 3.39
N TRP A 228 12.90 7.14 2.84
CA TRP A 228 13.12 6.84 1.42
C TRP A 228 12.25 7.73 0.52
N HIS A 229 10.98 7.92 0.86
CA HIS A 229 10.06 8.79 0.11
C HIS A 229 10.56 10.24 0.06
N GLU A 230 10.99 10.81 1.18
CA GLU A 230 11.53 12.17 1.23
C GLU A 230 12.79 12.30 0.36
N SER A 231 13.76 11.39 0.51
CA SER A 231 15.02 11.46 -0.23
C SER A 231 14.90 11.18 -1.75
N HIS A 232 13.93 10.38 -2.20
CA HIS A 232 13.82 9.94 -3.61
C HIS A 232 12.69 10.62 -4.39
N LEU A 233 11.64 11.12 -3.73
CA LEU A 233 10.59 11.90 -4.41
C LEU A 233 11.00 13.38 -4.54
N GLU A 234 11.75 13.96 -3.59
CA GLU A 234 12.27 15.32 -3.71
C GLU A 234 13.21 15.49 -4.91
N ARG A 235 14.02 14.46 -5.23
CA ARG A 235 14.90 14.49 -6.42
C ARG A 235 14.12 14.59 -7.73
N ASN A 236 12.91 14.02 -7.80
CA ASN A 236 12.05 14.09 -8.97
C ASN A 236 11.25 15.40 -9.02
N ALA A 237 10.80 15.94 -7.87
CA ALA A 237 10.15 17.24 -7.78
C ALA A 237 11.08 18.42 -8.17
N ARG A 238 12.37 18.33 -7.83
CA ARG A 238 13.39 19.33 -8.22
C ARG A 238 13.61 19.46 -9.73
N SER A 239 13.13 18.51 -10.54
CA SER A 239 13.22 18.58 -12.01
C SER A 239 12.09 19.37 -12.69
N ARG A 240 11.06 19.81 -11.94
CA ARG A 240 9.88 20.48 -12.54
C ARG A 240 9.34 21.68 -11.78
N LEU A 241 10.18 22.44 -11.08
CA LEU A 241 10.02 23.88 -10.78
C LEU A 241 10.85 24.20 -9.54
N VAL A 242 11.92 24.99 -9.67
CA VAL A 242 12.25 26.11 -8.77
C VAL A 242 13.23 27.05 -9.49
N PRO A 243 12.94 28.34 -9.75
CA PRO A 243 13.88 29.39 -9.43
C PRO A 243 13.68 29.81 -7.97
N ALA A 244 14.82 29.98 -7.30
CA ALA A 244 14.99 30.10 -5.86
C ALA A 244 14.07 31.13 -5.18
N ALA A 245 13.68 30.84 -3.94
CA ALA A 245 13.14 31.84 -3.03
C ALA A 245 14.19 32.96 -2.80
N PRO A 246 13.82 34.25 -2.81
CA PRO A 246 14.76 35.30 -2.45
C PRO A 246 14.98 35.35 -0.94
N ALA A 247 16.16 35.87 -0.61
CA ALA A 247 16.83 35.79 0.68
C ALA A 247 16.06 36.39 1.88
N ILE A 248 16.37 35.80 3.03
CA ILE A 248 16.13 36.26 4.40
C ILE A 248 16.44 37.76 4.50
N ARG A 249 15.51 38.56 5.04
CA ARG A 249 15.83 39.87 5.61
C ARG A 249 15.99 39.74 7.12
N ALA A 250 17.13 40.22 7.60
CA ALA A 250 17.46 40.35 9.02
C ALA A 250 16.63 41.45 9.69
N ALA A 251 16.56 41.35 11.01
CA ALA A 251 15.86 42.23 11.94
C ALA A 251 16.22 43.71 11.76
N GLY A 252 15.23 44.56 12.00
CA GLY A 252 15.34 45.96 12.39
C GLY A 252 14.32 46.22 13.48
#